data_AF-A0A4Y2FP11-F1
#
_entry.id   AF-A0A4Y2FP11-F1
#
_cell.length_a   1.000
_cell.length_b   1.000
_cell.length_c   1.000
_cell.angle_alpha   90.00
_cell.angle_beta   90.00
_cell.angle_gamma   90.00
#
_symmetry.space_group_name_H-M   'P 1'
#
loop_
_entity.id
_entity.type
_entity.pdbx_description
1 polymer ?
#
loop_
_entity_poly.entity_id
_entity_poly.type
_entity_poly.pdbx_seq_one_letter_code
_entity_poly.pdbx_strand_id
1 'polypeptide(L)'
;MESLLKSPPRAEMGNEIAIVSTHPSPFEKIAKKTSAVLHMIRATLAKAKVAKSHRKSILEGAVCLIAEMNEQAAEIGTLQAKIALLEAKAPEFISLKEQVATLKTENAVLEQKAAQSATIQALTVPQQQSSSSTTPSYANALKGIPPNKRKAKNFSLVFAKDKDTSSEEVKETLLKALAPSKIKTGIKNVRKLAKGGVAIECDSAKGTESILQEINDNEQLRSAFEAKTPAKRLPRLIIYDVDETIEKTAFISTLVIQNEGIREHDIKSSFKLKASRQAKVTG
;
A
#
# COMPACT_ATOMS: atom_id res chain seq x y z
N MET A 1 -9.79 -46.15 -1.97
CA MET A 1 -8.50 -46.70 -1.48
C MET A 1 -8.22 -48.10 -2.01
N GLU A 2 -9.13 -49.08 -1.86
CA GLU A 2 -8.94 -50.42 -2.47
C GLU A 2 -8.96 -50.44 -4.01
N SER A 3 -9.56 -49.43 -4.62
CA SER A 3 -9.57 -49.23 -6.08
C SER A 3 -8.17 -49.05 -6.69
N LEU A 4 -7.18 -48.56 -5.91
CA LEU A 4 -5.80 -48.33 -6.38
C LEU A 4 -4.99 -49.62 -6.55
N LEU A 5 -5.47 -50.73 -6.00
CA LEU A 5 -4.80 -52.03 -6.02
C LEU A 5 -5.31 -52.94 -7.14
N LYS A 6 -6.39 -52.55 -7.83
CA LYS A 6 -6.85 -53.25 -9.04
C LYS A 6 -6.01 -52.79 -10.23
N SER A 7 -5.42 -53.75 -10.93
CA SER A 7 -4.83 -53.50 -12.25
C SER A 7 -5.93 -53.02 -13.21
N PRO A 8 -5.74 -51.90 -13.95
CA PRO A 8 -6.72 -51.42 -14.91
C PRO A 8 -6.98 -52.47 -16.00
N PRO A 9 -8.24 -52.64 -16.47
CA PRO A 9 -8.55 -53.52 -17.58
C PRO A 9 -7.87 -53.05 -18.87
N ARG A 10 -7.45 -54.00 -19.70
CA ARG A 10 -6.64 -53.77 -20.91
C ARG A 10 -7.30 -52.81 -21.93
N ALA A 11 -8.62 -52.63 -21.82
CA ALA A 11 -9.45 -51.76 -22.66
C ALA A 11 -9.42 -50.26 -22.26
N GLU A 12 -9.00 -49.93 -21.04
CA GLU A 12 -8.86 -48.52 -20.60
C GLU A 12 -7.55 -47.88 -21.07
N MET A 13 -6.65 -48.65 -21.68
CA MET A 13 -5.36 -48.15 -22.18
C MET A 13 -5.47 -47.25 -23.43
N GLY A 14 -6.66 -47.14 -24.04
CA GLY A 14 -6.87 -46.39 -25.30
C GLY A 14 -7.94 -45.30 -25.25
N ASN A 15 -8.73 -45.20 -24.18
CA ASN A 15 -9.86 -44.26 -24.10
C ASN A 15 -9.61 -43.19 -23.03
N GLU A 16 -8.58 -42.36 -23.24
CA GLU A 16 -8.50 -41.08 -22.55
C GLU A 16 -9.55 -40.14 -23.14
N ILE A 17 -10.43 -39.60 -22.29
CA ILE A 17 -11.44 -38.61 -22.67
C ILE A 17 -10.68 -37.39 -23.22
N ALA A 18 -10.64 -37.26 -24.55
CA ALA A 18 -10.09 -36.10 -25.23
C ALA A 18 -11.05 -34.93 -25.06
N ILE A 19 -10.86 -34.14 -24.00
CA ILE A 19 -11.48 -32.82 -23.92
C ILE A 19 -10.70 -31.96 -24.94
N VAL A 20 -11.30 -31.75 -26.11
CA VAL A 20 -10.76 -30.87 -27.17
C VAL A 20 -10.84 -29.43 -26.67
N SER A 21 -9.84 -29.02 -25.88
CA SER A 21 -9.59 -27.62 -25.56
C SER A 21 -8.89 -26.98 -26.76
N THR A 22 -9.44 -25.89 -27.29
CA THR A 22 -8.88 -25.11 -28.41
C THR A 22 -7.54 -24.45 -28.09
N HIS A 23 -7.10 -24.51 -26.83
CA HIS A 23 -5.75 -24.17 -26.41
C HIS A 23 -5.18 -25.33 -25.57
N PRO A 24 -4.16 -26.07 -26.06
CA PRO A 24 -3.51 -27.09 -25.25
C PRO A 24 -2.82 -26.40 -24.08
N SER A 25 -3.41 -26.59 -22.89
CA SER A 25 -2.82 -26.10 -21.65
C SER A 25 -1.46 -26.76 -21.45
N PRO A 26 -0.40 -26.04 -21.03
CA PRO A 26 0.91 -26.63 -20.70
C PRO A 26 0.78 -27.80 -19.71
N PHE A 27 -0.24 -27.75 -18.86
CA PHE A 27 -0.56 -28.76 -17.85
C PHE A 27 -1.17 -30.04 -18.44
N GLU A 28 -1.71 -30.01 -19.66
CA GLU A 28 -2.32 -31.18 -20.30
C GLU A 28 -1.26 -32.22 -20.70
N LYS A 29 -0.11 -31.75 -21.19
CA LYS A 29 1.04 -32.63 -21.51
C LYS A 29 1.63 -33.27 -20.26
N ILE A 30 1.68 -32.51 -19.16
CA ILE A 30 2.16 -33.00 -17.86
C ILE A 30 1.19 -34.04 -17.32
N ALA A 31 -0.11 -33.75 -17.31
CA ALA A 31 -1.15 -34.67 -16.83
C ALA A 31 -1.11 -36.02 -17.58
N LYS A 32 -1.00 -36.01 -18.92
CA LYS A 32 -0.88 -37.24 -19.74
C LYS A 32 0.35 -38.07 -19.36
N LYS A 33 1.52 -37.43 -19.24
CA LYS A 33 2.77 -38.12 -18.85
C LYS A 33 2.67 -38.71 -17.44
N THR A 34 2.15 -37.93 -16.50
CA THR A 34 1.96 -38.34 -15.10
C THR A 34 1.00 -39.52 -14.98
N SER A 35 -0.11 -39.49 -15.71
CA SER A 35 -1.07 -40.59 -15.80
C SER A 35 -0.40 -41.87 -16.33
N ALA A 36 0.32 -41.77 -17.45
CA ALA A 36 1.04 -42.89 -18.05
C ALA A 36 2.07 -43.51 -17.10
N VAL A 37 2.86 -42.68 -16.40
CA VAL A 37 3.85 -43.15 -15.42
C VAL A 37 3.17 -43.86 -14.25
N LEU A 38 2.09 -43.32 -13.70
CA LEU A 38 1.35 -43.94 -12.61
C LEU A 38 0.75 -45.30 -13.02
N HIS A 39 0.26 -45.39 -14.26
CA HIS A 39 -0.20 -46.65 -14.85
C HIS A 39 0.92 -47.69 -14.97
N MET A 40 2.11 -47.28 -15.42
CA MET A 40 3.28 -48.16 -15.48
C MET A 40 3.71 -48.65 -14.09
N ILE A 41 3.72 -47.78 -13.09
CA ILE A 41 4.05 -48.13 -11.70
C ILE A 41 3.04 -49.16 -11.17
N ARG A 42 1.73 -48.92 -11.36
CA ARG A 42 0.68 -49.88 -10.97
C ARG A 42 0.84 -51.23 -11.65
N ALA A 43 1.09 -51.25 -12.96
CA ALA A 43 1.27 -52.49 -13.72
C ALA A 43 2.51 -53.28 -13.27
N THR A 44 3.60 -52.58 -12.97
CA THR A 44 4.85 -53.19 -12.49
C THR A 44 4.68 -53.76 -11.08
N LEU A 45 4.06 -53.00 -10.17
CA LEU A 45 3.79 -53.44 -8.81
C LEU A 45 2.78 -54.61 -8.76
N ALA A 46 1.84 -54.69 -9.70
CA ALA A 46 0.93 -55.82 -9.79
C ALA A 46 1.65 -57.13 -10.15
N LYS A 47 2.74 -57.06 -10.92
CA LYS A 47 3.56 -58.22 -11.32
C LYS A 47 4.66 -58.57 -10.31
N ALA A 48 5.03 -57.62 -9.45
CA ALA A 48 6.08 -57.81 -8.46
C ALA A 48 5.59 -58.68 -7.28
N LYS A 49 6.44 -59.60 -6.79
CA LYS A 49 6.17 -60.43 -5.60
C LYS A 49 6.36 -59.62 -4.31
N VAL A 50 5.53 -58.61 -4.11
CA VAL A 50 5.63 -57.66 -2.99
C VAL A 50 4.34 -57.70 -2.17
N ALA A 51 4.47 -57.63 -0.84
CA ALA A 51 3.33 -57.59 0.07
C ALA A 51 2.34 -56.47 -0.30
N LYS A 52 1.03 -56.70 -0.11
CA LYS A 52 -0.04 -55.73 -0.44
C LYS A 52 0.18 -54.39 0.28
N SER A 53 0.67 -54.43 1.52
CA SER A 53 1.03 -53.24 2.33
C SER A 53 2.11 -52.40 1.68
N HIS A 54 3.22 -53.01 1.24
CA HIS A 54 4.32 -52.30 0.59
C HIS A 54 3.92 -51.75 -0.78
N ARG A 55 3.13 -52.50 -1.57
CA ARG A 55 2.58 -51.99 -2.84
C ARG A 55 1.72 -50.74 -2.65
N LYS A 56 0.89 -50.75 -1.61
CA LYS A 56 0.07 -49.59 -1.23
C LYS A 56 0.94 -48.39 -0.84
N SER A 57 1.92 -48.59 0.04
CA SER A 57 2.82 -47.52 0.49
C SER A 57 3.64 -46.91 -0.66
N ILE A 58 4.14 -47.73 -1.60
CA ILE A 58 4.86 -47.24 -2.79
C ILE A 58 3.94 -46.44 -3.70
N LEU A 59 2.69 -46.89 -3.91
CA LEU A 59 1.72 -46.15 -4.72
C LEU A 59 1.32 -44.83 -4.07
N GLU A 60 1.15 -44.80 -2.75
CA GLU A 60 0.86 -43.58 -2.00
C GLU A 60 2.02 -42.59 -2.11
N GLY A 61 3.26 -43.03 -1.91
CA GLY A 61 4.45 -42.19 -2.11
C GLY A 61 4.57 -41.64 -3.53
N ALA A 62 4.30 -42.46 -4.56
CA ALA A 62 4.31 -42.02 -5.95
C ALA A 62 3.23 -40.98 -6.25
N VAL A 63 2.02 -41.12 -5.68
CA VAL A 63 0.94 -40.14 -5.84
C VAL A 63 1.27 -38.83 -5.12
N CYS A 64 1.84 -38.89 -3.92
CA CYS A 64 2.29 -37.70 -3.19
C CYS A 64 3.37 -36.92 -3.97
N LEU A 65 4.39 -37.62 -4.47
CA LEU A 65 5.45 -36.99 -5.28
C LEU A 65 4.89 -36.33 -6.54
N ILE A 66 3.95 -37.00 -7.22
CA ILE A 66 3.27 -36.45 -8.39
C ILE A 66 2.49 -35.17 -8.05
N ALA A 67 1.83 -35.13 -6.90
CA ALA A 67 1.08 -33.95 -6.46
C ALA A 67 2.02 -32.77 -6.21
N GLU A 68 3.14 -33.00 -5.50
CA GLU A 68 4.18 -31.98 -5.25
C GLU A 68 4.78 -31.45 -6.56
N MET A 69 5.10 -32.33 -7.52
CA MET A 69 5.61 -31.92 -8.82
C MET A 69 4.62 -31.06 -9.62
N ASN A 70 3.33 -31.37 -9.54
CA ASN A 70 2.29 -30.58 -10.21
C ASN A 70 2.12 -29.20 -9.55
N GLU A 71 2.21 -29.11 -8.22
CA GLU A 71 2.17 -27.85 -7.49
C GLU A 71 3.38 -26.96 -7.86
N GLN A 72 4.58 -27.53 -7.90
CA GLN A 72 5.78 -26.83 -8.36
C GLN A 72 5.66 -26.36 -9.81
N ALA A 73 5.10 -27.18 -10.71
CA ALA A 73 4.88 -26.79 -12.10
C ALA A 73 3.90 -25.61 -12.21
N ALA A 74 2.86 -25.57 -11.36
CA ALA A 74 1.95 -24.43 -11.31
C ALA A 74 2.65 -23.17 -10.82
N GLU A 75 3.47 -23.27 -9.77
CA GLU A 75 4.24 -22.14 -9.24
C GLU A 75 5.21 -21.59 -10.30
N ILE A 76 5.97 -22.45 -10.97
CA ILE A 76 6.86 -22.06 -12.07
C ILE A 76 6.08 -21.31 -13.16
N GLY A 77 4.89 -21.81 -13.54
CA GLY A 77 4.03 -21.13 -14.51
C GLY A 77 3.62 -19.72 -14.06
N THR A 78 3.26 -19.54 -12.78
CA THR A 78 2.93 -18.21 -12.24
C THR A 78 4.14 -17.27 -12.21
N LEU A 79 5.33 -17.79 -11.90
CA LEU A 79 6.56 -17.00 -11.89
C LEU A 79 6.93 -16.55 -13.31
N GLN A 80 6.83 -17.44 -14.30
CA GLN A 80 7.05 -17.11 -15.71
C GLN A 80 6.09 -16.01 -16.19
N ALA A 81 4.80 -16.09 -15.81
CA ALA A 81 3.83 -15.03 -16.14
C ALA A 81 4.19 -13.69 -15.49
N LYS A 82 4.65 -13.69 -14.23
CA LYS A 82 5.12 -12.47 -13.55
C LYS A 82 6.37 -11.88 -14.22
N ILE A 83 7.32 -12.73 -14.65
CA ILE A 83 8.53 -12.30 -15.38
C ILE A 83 8.13 -11.64 -16.70
N ALA A 84 7.28 -12.29 -17.50
CA ALA A 84 6.82 -11.74 -18.77
C ALA A 84 6.13 -10.37 -18.59
N LEU A 85 5.33 -10.21 -17.52
CA LEU A 85 4.68 -8.93 -17.20
C LEU A 85 5.70 -7.85 -16.79
N LEU A 86 6.75 -8.22 -16.06
CA LEU A 86 7.82 -7.28 -15.68
C LEU A 86 8.64 -6.87 -16.90
N GLU A 87 9.00 -7.81 -17.76
CA GLU A 87 9.71 -7.55 -19.02
C GLU A 87 8.91 -6.61 -19.93
N ALA A 88 7.59 -6.80 -20.01
CA ALA A 88 6.71 -5.91 -20.77
C ALA A 88 6.66 -4.46 -20.22
N LYS A 89 6.90 -4.27 -18.92
CA LYS A 89 6.93 -2.95 -18.27
C LYS A 89 8.31 -2.30 -18.23
N ALA A 90 9.37 -3.06 -18.49
CA ALA A 90 10.74 -2.54 -18.55
C ALA A 90 10.93 -1.36 -19.54
N PRO A 91 10.39 -1.37 -20.77
CA PRO A 91 10.58 -0.24 -21.69
C PRO A 91 9.89 1.05 -21.22
N GLU A 92 8.72 0.93 -20.58
CA GLU A 92 8.02 2.07 -19.98
C GLU A 92 8.88 2.68 -18.86
N PHE A 93 9.45 1.85 -17.99
CA PHE A 93 10.36 2.31 -16.94
C PHE A 93 11.61 3.03 -17.49
N ILE A 94 12.20 2.52 -18.57
CA ILE A 94 13.35 3.15 -19.24
C ILE A 94 12.94 4.52 -19.80
N SER A 95 11.79 4.60 -20.49
CA SER A 95 11.29 5.86 -21.05
C SER A 95 11.01 6.90 -19.97
N LEU A 96 10.37 6.51 -18.85
CA LEU A 96 10.17 7.42 -17.72
C LEU A 96 11.50 7.89 -17.12
N LYS A 97 12.49 7.00 -17.01
CA LYS A 97 13.81 7.34 -16.49
C LYS A 97 14.52 8.37 -17.37
N GLU A 98 14.41 8.24 -18.69
CA GLU A 98 14.93 9.21 -19.65
C GLU A 98 14.20 10.56 -19.52
N GLN A 99 12.87 10.57 -19.48
CA GLN A 99 12.10 11.81 -19.27
C GLN A 99 12.46 12.53 -17.97
N VAL A 100 12.67 11.78 -16.88
CA VAL A 100 13.11 12.35 -15.61
C VAL A 100 14.52 12.95 -15.72
N ALA A 101 15.42 12.35 -16.49
CA ALA A 101 16.74 12.91 -16.75
C ALA A 101 16.65 14.21 -17.54
N THR A 102 15.80 14.27 -18.58
CA THR A 102 15.59 15.49 -19.40
C THR A 102 14.97 16.62 -18.58
N LEU A 103 13.97 16.33 -17.75
CA LEU A 103 13.35 17.36 -16.90
C LEU A 103 14.32 17.89 -15.84
N LYS A 104 15.24 17.06 -15.34
CA LYS A 104 16.29 17.50 -14.41
C LYS A 104 17.28 18.45 -15.09
N THR A 105 17.70 18.16 -16.32
CA THR A 105 18.60 19.05 -17.06
C THR A 105 17.90 20.35 -17.44
N GLU A 106 16.63 20.30 -17.85
CA GLU A 106 15.82 21.50 -18.13
C GLU A 106 15.66 22.40 -16.90
N ASN A 107 15.34 21.81 -15.74
CA ASN A 107 15.25 22.56 -14.48
C ASN A 107 16.58 23.23 -14.11
N ALA A 108 17.72 22.55 -14.27
CA ALA A 108 19.04 23.13 -14.00
C ALA A 108 19.35 24.33 -14.94
N VAL A 109 18.95 24.25 -16.21
CA VAL A 109 19.11 25.35 -17.18
C VAL A 109 18.21 26.53 -16.82
N LEU A 110 16.97 26.29 -16.39
CA LEU A 110 16.06 27.34 -15.94
C LEU A 110 16.57 28.04 -14.66
N GLU A 111 17.13 27.28 -13.72
CA GLU A 111 17.77 27.84 -12.52
C GLU A 111 18.97 28.73 -12.90
N GLN A 112 19.80 28.32 -13.86
CA GLN A 112 20.91 29.15 -14.35
C GLN A 112 20.44 30.40 -15.08
N LYS A 113 19.39 30.31 -15.92
CA LYS A 113 18.80 31.49 -16.58
C LYS A 113 18.17 32.46 -15.59
N ALA A 114 17.51 31.95 -14.54
CA ALA A 114 16.98 32.78 -13.47
C ALA A 114 18.08 33.51 -12.69
N ALA A 115 19.20 32.82 -12.40
CA ALA A 115 20.37 33.42 -11.76
C ALA A 115 21.03 34.50 -12.64
N GLN A 116 21.18 34.27 -13.96
CA GLN A 116 21.73 35.26 -14.88
C GLN A 116 20.80 36.49 -15.06
N SER A 117 19.48 36.28 -15.06
CA SER A 117 18.49 37.38 -15.13
C SER A 117 18.51 38.24 -13.87
N ALA A 118 18.79 37.65 -12.70
CA ALA A 118 18.98 38.39 -11.45
C ALA A 118 20.27 39.23 -11.45
N THR A 119 21.33 38.80 -12.13
CA THR A 119 22.59 39.57 -12.25
C THR A 119 22.46 40.75 -13.21
N ILE A 120 21.68 40.66 -14.29
CA ILE A 120 21.50 41.75 -15.26
C ILE A 120 20.61 42.87 -14.70
N GLN A 121 19.65 42.57 -13.82
CA GLN A 121 18.84 43.59 -13.12
C GLN A 121 19.61 44.34 -12.01
N ALA A 122 20.83 43.91 -11.67
CA ALA A 122 21.68 44.54 -10.64
C ALA A 122 22.63 45.63 -11.20
N LEU A 123 22.63 45.91 -12.51
CA LEU A 123 23.55 46.86 -13.17
C LEU A 123 22.97 48.27 -13.39
N THR A 124 21.78 48.58 -12.87
CA THR A 124 21.27 49.96 -12.83
C THR A 124 20.90 50.34 -11.39
N VAL A 125 21.55 51.41 -10.90
CA VAL A 125 21.39 52.18 -9.64
C VAL A 125 22.59 52.03 -8.66
N PRO A 126 23.28 53.13 -8.28
CA PRO A 126 24.42 53.09 -7.35
C PRO A 126 24.05 53.28 -5.87
N GLN A 127 24.69 52.46 -4.99
CA GLN A 127 24.93 52.55 -3.53
C GLN A 127 23.73 52.84 -2.59
N GLN A 128 23.49 52.13 -1.47
CA GLN A 128 24.41 51.83 -0.37
C GLN A 128 23.76 50.83 0.64
N GLN A 129 24.60 50.15 1.45
CA GLN A 129 24.35 49.46 2.74
C GLN A 129 23.91 47.97 2.78
N SER A 130 24.92 47.15 3.09
CA SER A 130 24.94 45.96 3.97
C SER A 130 23.68 45.10 4.10
N SER A 131 23.71 43.89 3.53
CA SER A 131 23.13 42.72 4.19
C SER A 131 23.80 41.43 3.73
N SER A 132 24.10 40.60 4.72
CA SER A 132 24.72 39.28 4.65
C SER A 132 24.11 38.37 3.59
N SER A 133 24.98 37.62 2.89
CA SER A 133 24.63 36.46 2.06
C SER A 133 23.89 35.41 2.89
N THR A 134 22.57 35.52 2.97
CA THR A 134 21.75 34.48 3.58
C THR A 134 21.68 33.32 2.60
N THR A 135 22.56 32.33 2.79
CA THR A 135 22.22 30.96 2.46
C THR A 135 20.82 30.68 3.01
N PRO A 136 19.90 30.06 2.25
CA PRO A 136 18.58 29.77 2.77
C PRO A 136 18.77 28.88 4.00
N SER A 137 18.40 29.41 5.17
CA SER A 137 18.32 28.63 6.39
C SER A 137 17.56 27.34 6.11
N TYR A 138 17.88 26.25 6.81
CA TYR A 138 17.14 24.99 6.73
C TYR A 138 15.62 25.20 6.82
N ALA A 139 15.19 26.17 7.64
CA ALA A 139 13.80 26.60 7.74
C ALA A 139 13.21 27.14 6.42
N ASN A 140 13.99 27.85 5.62
CA ASN A 140 13.59 28.36 4.30
C ASN A 140 13.55 27.25 3.23
N ALA A 141 14.50 26.31 3.26
CA ALA A 141 14.50 25.15 2.34
C ALA A 141 13.32 24.21 2.58
N LEU A 142 12.81 24.15 3.83
CA LEU A 142 11.62 23.38 4.21
C LEU A 142 10.29 24.10 4.00
N LYS A 143 10.27 25.33 3.47
CA LYS A 143 9.02 26.04 3.14
C LYS A 143 8.36 25.36 1.94
N GLY A 144 7.66 24.25 2.21
CA GLY A 144 6.73 23.64 1.25
C GLY A 144 5.64 24.63 0.85
N ILE A 145 4.87 24.30 -0.19
CA ILE A 145 3.79 25.12 -0.75
C ILE A 145 3.01 25.82 0.39
N PRO A 146 2.91 27.16 0.39
CA PRO A 146 2.23 27.90 1.45
C PRO A 146 0.84 27.31 1.69
N PRO A 147 0.36 27.21 2.94
CA PRO A 147 -0.95 26.61 3.23
C PRO A 147 -2.09 27.27 2.43
N ASN A 148 -2.00 28.57 2.16
CA ASN A 148 -2.96 29.32 1.34
C ASN A 148 -2.96 28.92 -0.16
N LYS A 149 -1.88 28.32 -0.66
CA LYS A 149 -1.77 27.83 -2.05
C LYS A 149 -2.09 26.34 -2.17
N ARG A 150 -2.30 25.62 -1.05
CA ARG A 150 -2.68 24.20 -1.09
C ARG A 150 -4.18 24.11 -1.37
N LYS A 151 -4.56 23.41 -2.45
CA LYS A 151 -5.98 23.11 -2.71
C LYS A 151 -6.53 22.26 -1.55
N ALA A 152 -7.61 22.70 -0.92
CA ALA A 152 -8.30 21.92 0.09
C ALA A 152 -8.79 20.61 -0.53
N LYS A 153 -8.50 19.50 0.15
CA LYS A 153 -8.97 18.18 -0.27
C LYS A 153 -10.28 17.89 0.45
N ASN A 154 -11.29 17.49 -0.30
CA ASN A 154 -12.60 17.16 0.23
C ASN A 154 -12.61 15.67 0.59
N PHE A 155 -12.64 15.36 1.89
CA PHE A 155 -12.61 14.00 2.39
C PHE A 155 -13.83 13.72 3.27
N SER A 156 -14.45 12.56 3.07
CA SER A 156 -15.38 11.93 4.02
C SER A 156 -14.69 10.76 4.70
N LEU A 157 -14.79 10.66 6.02
CA LEU A 157 -14.29 9.51 6.77
C LEU A 157 -15.45 8.56 7.04
N VAL A 158 -15.26 7.28 6.79
CA VAL A 158 -16.24 6.23 7.07
C VAL A 158 -15.59 5.16 7.93
N PHE A 159 -16.22 4.78 9.03
CA PHE A 159 -15.74 3.73 9.91
C PHE A 159 -16.80 2.65 10.07
N ALA A 160 -16.36 1.39 10.12
CA ALA A 160 -17.22 0.31 10.59
C ALA A 160 -17.53 0.51 12.08
N LYS A 161 -18.78 0.22 12.46
CA LYS A 161 -19.16 0.15 13.88
C LYS A 161 -18.63 -1.11 14.53
N ASP A 162 -18.55 -2.19 13.76
CA ASP A 162 -17.93 -3.44 14.17
C ASP A 162 -16.42 -3.34 14.09
N LYS A 163 -15.74 -3.78 15.15
CA LYS A 163 -14.27 -3.67 15.28
C LYS A 163 -13.52 -4.71 14.44
N ASP A 164 -14.20 -5.77 14.02
CA ASP A 164 -13.63 -6.90 13.29
C ASP A 164 -13.71 -6.72 11.77
N THR A 165 -14.46 -5.72 11.29
CA THR A 165 -14.60 -5.45 9.84
C THR A 165 -13.32 -4.83 9.28
N SER A 166 -12.82 -5.42 8.20
CA SER A 166 -11.61 -4.92 7.53
C SER A 166 -11.91 -3.69 6.68
N SER A 167 -10.94 -2.77 6.58
CA SER A 167 -11.02 -1.60 5.70
C SER A 167 -11.23 -1.95 4.21
N GLU A 168 -10.88 -3.17 3.79
CA GLU A 168 -11.17 -3.69 2.44
C GLU A 168 -12.64 -4.02 2.25
N GLU A 169 -13.23 -4.74 3.20
CA GLU A 169 -14.65 -5.10 3.19
C GLU A 169 -15.55 -3.86 3.26
N VAL A 170 -15.18 -2.89 4.11
CA VAL A 170 -15.84 -1.58 4.19
C VAL A 170 -15.79 -0.87 2.83
N LYS A 171 -14.63 -0.86 2.17
CA LYS A 171 -14.47 -0.22 0.86
C LYS A 171 -15.33 -0.90 -0.20
N GLU A 172 -15.34 -2.22 -0.28
CA GLU A 172 -16.16 -2.93 -1.26
C GLU A 172 -17.66 -2.71 -1.04
N THR A 173 -18.10 -2.78 0.21
CA THR A 173 -19.50 -2.60 0.59
C THR A 173 -19.97 -1.18 0.28
N LEU A 174 -19.15 -0.18 0.61
CA LEU A 174 -19.44 1.21 0.28
C LEU A 174 -19.47 1.46 -1.23
N LEU A 175 -18.54 0.90 -2.00
CA LEU A 175 -18.54 1.07 -3.47
C LEU A 175 -19.76 0.42 -4.12
N LYS A 176 -20.19 -0.75 -3.63
CA LYS A 176 -21.41 -1.44 -4.09
C LYS A 176 -22.68 -0.66 -3.74
N ALA A 177 -22.76 -0.14 -2.51
CA ALA A 177 -23.96 0.54 -2.01
C ALA A 177 -24.09 1.97 -2.54
N LEU A 178 -23.00 2.75 -2.54
CA LEU A 178 -23.03 4.15 -2.97
C LEU A 178 -23.09 4.31 -4.49
N ALA A 179 -22.61 3.33 -5.27
CA ALA A 179 -22.64 3.32 -6.74
C ALA A 179 -22.44 4.73 -7.38
N PRO A 180 -21.23 5.13 -7.78
CA PRO A 180 -20.88 6.52 -8.15
C PRO A 180 -21.85 7.23 -9.11
N SER A 181 -22.50 6.47 -9.99
CA SER A 181 -23.53 6.94 -10.93
C SER A 181 -24.81 7.47 -10.27
N LYS A 182 -25.21 6.94 -9.11
CA LYS A 182 -26.45 7.31 -8.40
C LYS A 182 -26.31 8.63 -7.64
N ILE A 183 -25.17 8.84 -6.97
CA ILE A 183 -24.94 10.01 -6.09
C ILE A 183 -24.37 11.21 -6.88
N LYS A 184 -24.20 11.11 -8.21
CA LYS A 184 -23.60 12.16 -9.08
C LYS A 184 -22.34 12.79 -8.48
N THR A 185 -21.57 11.99 -7.74
CA THR A 185 -20.43 12.46 -6.96
C THR A 185 -19.17 11.84 -7.54
N GLY A 186 -18.27 12.69 -8.03
CA GLY A 186 -16.96 12.25 -8.51
C GLY A 186 -16.07 11.83 -7.34
N ILE A 187 -15.91 10.52 -7.17
CA ILE A 187 -14.96 9.93 -6.21
C ILE A 187 -13.59 9.87 -6.88
N LYS A 188 -12.62 10.63 -6.37
CA LYS A 188 -11.23 10.62 -6.85
C LYS A 188 -10.46 9.41 -6.36
N ASN A 189 -10.61 9.12 -5.07
CA ASN A 189 -9.77 8.14 -4.40
C ASN A 189 -10.45 7.60 -3.14
N VAL A 190 -10.13 6.36 -2.79
CA VAL A 190 -10.61 5.70 -1.58
C VAL A 190 -9.42 5.06 -0.88
N ARG A 191 -9.04 5.62 0.28
CA ARG A 191 -7.87 5.22 1.06
C ARG A 191 -8.28 4.43 2.31
N LYS A 192 -7.52 3.40 2.64
CA LYS A 192 -7.70 2.63 3.88
C LYS A 192 -7.16 3.41 5.08
N LEU A 193 -7.84 3.32 6.22
CA LEU A 193 -7.43 3.89 7.50
C LEU A 193 -7.33 2.79 8.55
N ALA A 194 -6.68 3.10 9.68
CA ALA A 194 -6.66 2.21 10.83
C ALA A 194 -8.08 1.99 11.39
N LYS A 195 -8.25 0.88 12.14
CA LYS A 195 -9.53 0.50 12.78
C LYS A 195 -10.68 0.29 11.78
N GLY A 196 -10.39 -0.38 10.66
CA GLY A 196 -11.40 -0.66 9.64
C GLY A 196 -11.93 0.58 8.91
N GLY A 197 -11.30 1.76 9.08
CA GLY A 197 -11.77 2.99 8.49
C GLY A 197 -11.42 3.13 7.01
N VAL A 198 -12.15 3.99 6.31
CA VAL A 198 -11.95 4.35 4.91
C VAL A 198 -12.12 5.86 4.75
N ALA A 199 -11.18 6.51 4.05
CA ALA A 199 -11.29 7.91 3.64
C ALA A 199 -11.65 7.99 2.15
N ILE A 200 -12.74 8.67 1.84
CA ILE A 200 -13.22 8.89 0.47
C ILE A 200 -12.90 10.32 0.07
N GLU A 201 -12.11 10.49 -1.00
CA GLU A 201 -11.76 11.78 -1.59
C GLU A 201 -12.74 12.12 -2.72
N CYS A 202 -13.34 13.30 -2.65
CA CYS A 202 -14.30 13.79 -3.64
C CYS A 202 -13.77 14.99 -4.41
N ASP A 203 -14.30 15.18 -5.62
CA ASP A 203 -14.02 16.36 -6.45
C ASP A 203 -14.50 17.67 -5.81
N SER A 204 -15.58 17.62 -5.05
CA SER A 204 -16.24 18.79 -4.46
C SER A 204 -16.66 18.57 -3.01
N ALA A 205 -16.82 19.67 -2.26
CA ALA A 205 -17.38 19.66 -0.92
C ALA A 205 -18.82 19.12 -0.90
N LYS A 206 -19.64 19.48 -1.90
CA LYS A 206 -21.00 18.94 -2.06
C LYS A 206 -21.01 17.42 -2.16
N GLY A 207 -20.07 16.83 -2.90
CA GLY A 207 -19.93 15.38 -2.99
C GLY A 207 -19.61 14.72 -1.65
N THR A 208 -18.82 15.39 -0.82
CA THR A 208 -18.49 14.92 0.54
C THR A 208 -19.74 14.88 1.42
N GLU A 209 -20.56 15.93 1.36
CA GLU A 209 -21.84 16.05 2.08
C GLU A 209 -22.87 15.02 1.60
N SER A 210 -23.00 14.81 0.29
CA SER A 210 -23.92 13.80 -0.26
C SER A 210 -23.56 12.38 0.17
N ILE A 211 -22.25 12.05 0.23
CA ILE A 211 -21.79 10.75 0.75
C ILE A 211 -22.10 10.61 2.25
N LEU A 212 -21.93 11.68 3.02
CA LEU A 212 -22.24 11.69 4.45
C LEU A 212 -23.72 11.47 4.70
N GLN A 213 -24.58 12.14 3.92
CA GLN A 213 -26.04 11.97 3.99
C GLN A 213 -26.43 10.55 3.58
N GLU A 214 -26.00 10.07 2.43
CA GLU A 214 -26.39 8.74 1.94
C GLU A 214 -26.04 7.61 2.92
N ILE A 215 -24.86 7.67 3.54
CA ILE A 215 -24.44 6.65 4.51
C ILE A 215 -25.24 6.75 5.82
N ASN A 216 -25.58 7.95 6.25
CA ASN A 216 -26.25 8.16 7.54
C ASN A 216 -27.79 8.10 7.42
N ASP A 217 -28.36 8.33 6.24
CA ASP A 217 -29.80 8.33 5.97
C ASP A 217 -30.28 6.94 5.52
N ASN A 218 -29.42 6.16 4.87
CA ASN A 218 -29.73 4.77 4.51
C ASN A 218 -29.61 3.86 5.73
N GLU A 219 -30.74 3.30 6.19
CA GLU A 219 -30.83 2.48 7.40
C GLU A 219 -29.86 1.29 7.39
N GLN A 220 -29.63 0.65 6.23
CA GLN A 220 -28.69 -0.46 6.10
C GLN A 220 -27.25 -0.01 6.32
N LEU A 221 -26.85 1.12 5.71
CA LEU A 221 -25.49 1.65 5.84
C LEU A 221 -25.24 2.28 7.20
N ARG A 222 -26.23 2.99 7.75
CA ARG A 222 -26.17 3.59 9.08
C ARG A 222 -26.01 2.54 10.18
N SER A 223 -26.56 1.34 9.99
CA SER A 223 -26.43 0.24 10.95
C SER A 223 -25.00 -0.32 11.01
N ALA A 224 -24.32 -0.44 9.87
CA ALA A 224 -22.99 -1.04 9.75
C ALA A 224 -21.84 -0.02 9.84
N PHE A 225 -22.08 1.21 9.38
CA PHE A 225 -21.07 2.23 9.19
C PHE A 225 -21.45 3.55 9.85
N GLU A 226 -20.44 4.36 10.10
CA GLU A 226 -20.58 5.73 10.57
C GLU A 226 -19.73 6.65 9.69
N ALA A 227 -20.38 7.57 8.99
CA ALA A 227 -19.70 8.57 8.17
C ALA A 227 -19.57 9.90 8.93
N LYS A 228 -18.35 10.46 8.95
CA LYS A 228 -17.98 11.69 9.65
C LYS A 228 -17.10 12.60 8.79
N THR A 229 -17.27 13.90 8.98
CA THR A 229 -16.36 14.90 8.42
C THR A 229 -15.02 14.88 9.17
N PRO A 230 -13.87 14.96 8.48
CA PRO A 230 -12.57 15.05 9.13
C PRO A 230 -12.50 16.26 10.07
N ALA A 231 -12.25 16.01 11.35
CA ALA A 231 -12.05 17.07 12.33
C ALA A 231 -10.61 17.60 12.26
N LYS A 232 -10.45 18.93 12.36
CA LYS A 232 -9.13 19.56 12.55
C LYS A 232 -8.59 19.14 13.92
N ARG A 233 -7.36 18.61 13.94
CA ARG A 233 -6.65 18.29 15.18
C ARG A 233 -5.67 19.40 15.51
N LEU A 234 -5.56 19.72 16.79
CA LEU A 234 -4.51 20.62 17.27
C LEU A 234 -3.13 20.00 16.99
N PRO A 235 -2.16 20.79 16.48
CA PRO A 235 -0.81 20.31 16.25
C PRO A 235 -0.18 19.86 17.57
N ARG A 236 0.64 18.81 17.51
CA ARG A 236 1.40 18.32 18.66
C ARG A 236 2.88 18.51 18.36
N LEU A 237 3.58 19.21 19.25
CA LEU A 237 5.01 19.45 19.20
C LEU A 237 5.70 18.66 20.31
N ILE A 238 6.89 18.14 20.04
CA ILE A 238 7.80 17.59 21.05
C ILE A 238 9.08 18.41 20.96
N ILE A 239 9.52 18.96 22.09
CA ILE A 239 10.77 19.72 22.20
C ILE A 239 11.73 18.86 23.01
N TYR A 240 12.89 18.57 22.43
CA TYR A 240 13.96 17.79 23.06
C TYR A 240 14.98 18.73 23.71
N ASP A 241 15.84 18.17 24.56
CA ASP A 241 16.96 18.88 25.19
C ASP A 241 16.54 20.11 26.02
N VAL A 242 15.38 20.00 26.68
CA VAL A 242 14.95 20.97 27.69
C VAL A 242 15.60 20.60 29.02
N ASP A 243 16.29 21.56 29.63
CA ASP A 243 16.90 21.40 30.95
C ASP A 243 15.83 21.02 32.00
N GLU A 244 16.09 19.97 32.77
CA GLU A 244 15.19 19.45 33.81
C GLU A 244 14.93 20.43 34.95
N THR A 245 15.83 21.39 35.14
CA THR A 245 15.71 22.44 36.17
C THR A 245 14.65 23.49 35.81
N ILE A 246 14.22 23.56 34.55
CA ILE A 246 13.24 24.54 34.10
C ILE A 246 11.83 24.10 34.51
N GLU A 247 11.16 24.95 35.30
CA GLU A 247 9.77 24.71 35.67
C GLU A 247 8.86 24.80 34.44
N LYS A 248 7.85 23.92 34.38
CA LYS A 248 6.87 23.86 33.30
C LYS A 248 6.17 25.20 33.02
N THR A 249 5.81 25.94 34.07
CA THR A 249 5.13 27.24 33.96
C THR A 249 6.04 28.28 33.32
N ALA A 250 7.28 28.37 33.79
CA ALA A 250 8.33 29.23 33.23
C ALA A 250 8.63 28.88 31.76
N PHE A 251 8.66 27.59 31.42
CA PHE A 251 8.86 27.13 30.05
C PHE A 251 7.72 27.58 29.11
N ILE A 252 6.46 27.41 29.53
CA ILE A 252 5.30 27.84 28.74
C ILE A 252 5.30 29.36 28.57
N SER A 253 5.58 30.11 29.63
CA SER A 253 5.66 31.58 29.59
C SER A 253 6.74 32.05 28.60
N THR A 254 7.94 31.45 28.67
CA THR A 254 9.03 31.74 27.73
C THR A 254 8.63 31.46 26.29
N LEU A 255 7.95 30.34 26.04
CA LEU A 255 7.48 29.97 24.71
C LEU A 255 6.46 30.97 24.16
N VAL A 256 5.55 31.48 25.01
CA VAL A 256 4.56 32.50 24.65
C VAL A 256 5.24 33.83 24.34
N ILE A 257 6.19 34.28 25.17
CA ILE A 257 6.94 35.53 24.96
C ILE A 257 7.70 35.51 23.63
N GLN A 258 8.27 34.37 23.26
CA GLN A 258 9.04 34.23 22.02
C GLN A 258 8.18 34.12 20.75
N ASN A 259 6.88 33.85 20.86
CA ASN A 259 6.02 33.58 19.71
C ASN A 259 4.76 34.47 19.76
N GLU A 260 4.80 35.57 19.00
CA GLU A 260 3.65 36.48 18.85
C GLU A 260 2.41 35.73 18.35
N GLY A 261 1.26 35.96 19.01
CA GLY A 261 -0.03 35.38 18.65
C GLY A 261 -0.34 34.01 19.27
N ILE A 262 0.58 33.41 20.02
CA ILE A 262 0.30 32.23 20.85
C ILE A 262 0.00 32.70 22.27
N ARG A 263 -1.09 32.22 22.88
CA ARG A 263 -1.44 32.52 24.27
C ARG A 263 -1.26 31.27 25.14
N GLU A 264 -1.10 31.46 26.45
CA GLU A 264 -0.86 30.34 27.38
C GLU A 264 -1.94 29.26 27.29
N HIS A 265 -3.23 29.65 27.18
CA HIS A 265 -4.33 28.69 27.07
C HIS A 265 -4.39 27.97 25.72
N ASP A 266 -3.68 28.46 24.70
CA ASP A 266 -3.55 27.78 23.41
C ASP A 266 -2.57 26.58 23.50
N ILE A 267 -1.76 26.49 24.58
CA ILE A 267 -0.76 25.45 24.79
C ILE A 267 -1.25 24.42 25.82
N LYS A 268 -1.47 23.19 25.35
CA LYS A 268 -1.76 22.04 26.22
C LYS A 268 -0.56 21.11 26.35
N SER A 269 0.16 21.22 27.47
CA SER A 269 1.25 20.29 27.80
C SER A 269 0.72 18.86 27.95
N SER A 270 1.33 17.92 27.21
CA SER A 270 0.90 16.53 27.11
C SER A 270 1.97 15.51 27.56
N PHE A 271 3.00 15.94 28.30
CA PHE A 271 4.12 15.10 28.76
C PHE A 271 4.23 15.01 30.28
N LYS A 272 4.72 13.86 30.77
CA LYS A 272 5.41 13.75 32.06
C LYS A 272 6.88 14.02 31.78
N LEU A 273 7.47 15.04 32.42
CA LEU A 273 8.93 15.24 32.43
C LEU A 273 9.56 13.95 32.94
N LYS A 274 10.33 13.26 32.10
CA LYS A 274 11.16 12.16 32.56
C LYS A 274 12.43 12.79 33.09
N ALA A 275 12.61 12.76 34.41
CA ALA A 275 13.91 12.97 35.01
C ALA A 275 14.88 11.96 34.38
N SER A 276 16.00 12.43 33.84
CA SER A 276 17.03 11.60 33.25
C SER A 276 17.55 10.61 34.29
N ARG A 277 17.89 9.40 33.82
CA ARG A 277 18.55 8.40 34.65
C ARG A 277 19.87 9.00 35.11
N GLN A 278 20.01 9.25 36.40
CA GLN A 278 21.29 9.62 37.00
C GLN A 278 22.35 8.61 36.53
N ALA A 279 23.36 9.12 35.84
CA ALA A 279 24.54 8.37 35.46
C ALA A 279 25.18 7.84 36.74
N LYS A 280 25.24 6.52 36.87
CA LYS A 280 25.87 5.82 37.98
C LYS A 280 27.37 6.09 37.90
N VAL A 281 27.85 7.05 38.69
CA VAL A 281 29.29 7.27 38.91
C VAL A 281 29.77 6.12 39.79
N THR A 282 30.38 5.11 39.17
CA THR A 282 31.22 4.13 39.88
C THR A 282 32.56 4.77 40.17
N GLY A 283 32.83 5.00 41.47
CA GLY A 283 34.18 5.18 41.99
C GLY A 283 34.92 3.85 42.12
#